data_AF-A0A084JLB7-F1
#
_entry.id   AF-A0A084JLB7-F1
#
_cell.length_a   1.000
_cell.length_b   1.000
_cell.length_c   1.000
_cell.angle_alpha   90.00
_cell.angle_beta   90.00
_cell.angle_gamma   90.00
#
_symmetry.space_group_name_H-M   'P 1'
#
loop_
_entity.id
_entity.type
_entity.pdbx_description
1 polymer ?
#
loop_
_entity_poly.entity_id
_entity_poly.type
_entity_poly.pdbx_seq_one_letter_code
_entity_poly.pdbx_strand_id
1 'polypeptide(L)'
;MNKKISDSAVSHFLEEVTEQISYKPLRPSIHQELESHINDRIEDYESQGLSHDDAEHKALRGMGDPIAIGTELNEAHKIQKSPRLAFITALLLLVGFVLSCFFQWTPEQMSNGFLYYIPGGILLVFTALKGYPFLIRHRKILASLICLLYLAQIVIFFLTEVSGRRIGIVSTSYFATLLLVPVITVLLYCSRHNRKKFLAAALGCAGVWMLLMYTFGPYHFSDTSGAIFLLSILGTVCFMIHRGIFSGKKKFLYTGTLAFLVLLGSPLFLTPSGRVKTVAFLSPQSAIRTTWDDTYNGILIQKLLSRTPLTSGLELSAEEMMDYGTGAWYFASRDPWQIGINTTWIYTDKQEQEFQDMVKTIRNQGGRPRYIHYQADDVTLWDILPQHYHNNYLIAVCIFLFGWLPGLVLIGAIGLFYWILFSYIRRIHGNLASSLAFSCGQCLLWQGVFYLLGNFGYQYALFPNLPLISEGQLSILLNMLLLGLVFSAYRYDHVIEEPVNYRPITSG
;
A
#
# COMPACT_ATOMS: atom_id res chain seq x y z
N MET A 1 -14.43 -57.84 1.29
CA MET A 1 -13.42 -58.26 0.30
C MET A 1 -12.82 -56.99 -0.30
N ASN A 2 -11.60 -56.66 0.12
CA ASN A 2 -10.79 -55.58 -0.44
C ASN A 2 -10.47 -55.95 -1.89
N LYS A 3 -11.12 -55.28 -2.85
CA LYS A 3 -10.76 -55.38 -4.25
C LYS A 3 -9.42 -54.66 -4.37
N LYS A 4 -8.32 -55.42 -4.47
CA LYS A 4 -7.00 -54.93 -4.88
C LYS A 4 -7.21 -53.95 -6.02
N ILE A 5 -6.86 -52.68 -5.81
CA ILE A 5 -6.67 -51.71 -6.88
C ILE A 5 -5.65 -52.38 -7.81
N SER A 6 -6.08 -52.72 -9.02
CA SER A 6 -5.17 -53.28 -10.01
C SER A 6 -4.16 -52.20 -10.34
N ASP A 7 -2.90 -52.55 -10.08
CA ASP A 7 -1.68 -51.87 -10.47
C ASP A 7 -1.62 -51.81 -12.02
N SER A 8 -2.46 -50.96 -12.65
CA SER A 8 -2.48 -50.82 -14.11
C SER A 8 -1.27 -50.03 -14.56
N ALA A 9 -0.73 -50.35 -15.74
CA ALA A 9 0.43 -49.66 -16.29
C ALA A 9 0.15 -48.15 -16.46
N VAL A 10 -1.12 -47.80 -16.74
CA VAL A 10 -1.61 -46.41 -16.73
C VAL A 10 -1.47 -45.74 -15.37
N SER A 11 -1.84 -46.41 -14.27
CA SER A 11 -1.74 -45.82 -12.92
C SER A 11 -0.28 -45.50 -12.56
N HIS A 12 0.64 -46.45 -12.82
CA HIS A 12 2.07 -46.23 -12.59
C HIS A 12 2.62 -45.09 -13.45
N PHE A 13 2.25 -45.04 -14.73
CA PHE A 13 2.64 -43.96 -15.64
C PHE A 13 2.17 -42.59 -15.12
N LEU A 14 0.91 -42.48 -14.68
CA LEU A 14 0.34 -41.24 -14.15
C LEU A 14 0.99 -40.82 -12.83
N GLU A 15 1.28 -41.77 -11.94
CA GLU A 15 2.04 -41.50 -10.71
C GLU A 15 3.44 -40.95 -11.05
N GLU A 16 4.16 -41.60 -11.96
CA GLU A 16 5.52 -41.19 -12.35
C GLU A 16 5.56 -39.78 -12.98
N VAL A 17 4.58 -39.44 -13.83
CA VAL A 17 4.41 -38.09 -14.38
C VAL A 17 4.10 -37.08 -13.27
N THR A 18 3.14 -37.39 -12.40
CA THR A 18 2.66 -36.45 -11.37
C THR A 18 3.67 -36.24 -10.24
N GLU A 19 4.55 -37.21 -9.98
CA GLU A 19 5.66 -37.06 -9.04
C GLU A 19 6.65 -35.98 -9.44
N GLN A 20 6.89 -35.78 -10.74
CA GLN A 20 7.77 -34.73 -11.26
C GLN A 20 7.20 -33.31 -11.03
N ILE A 21 5.89 -33.19 -10.78
CA ILE A 21 5.23 -31.89 -10.58
C ILE A 21 5.43 -31.41 -9.15
N SER A 22 6.20 -30.34 -8.99
CA SER A 22 6.55 -29.75 -7.70
C SER A 22 5.33 -29.19 -6.94
N TYR A 23 4.35 -28.66 -7.66
CA TYR A 23 3.15 -28.09 -7.05
C TYR A 23 2.07 -29.15 -6.80
N LYS A 24 2.13 -29.80 -5.63
CA LYS A 24 1.22 -30.89 -5.22
C LYS A 24 -0.27 -30.63 -5.45
N PRO A 25 -0.84 -29.43 -5.17
CA PRO A 25 -2.28 -29.19 -5.39
C PRO A 25 -2.74 -29.29 -6.85
N LEU A 26 -1.83 -29.21 -7.83
CA LEU A 26 -2.17 -29.33 -9.25
C LEU A 26 -2.11 -30.79 -9.74
N ARG A 27 -1.42 -31.68 -9.02
CA ARG A 27 -1.25 -33.09 -9.40
C ARG A 27 -2.59 -33.80 -9.69
N PRO A 28 -3.66 -33.65 -8.89
CA PRO A 28 -4.92 -34.34 -9.18
C PRO A 28 -5.57 -33.88 -10.49
N SER A 29 -5.46 -32.59 -10.83
CA SER A 29 -6.03 -32.05 -12.07
C SER A 29 -5.29 -32.57 -13.30
N ILE A 30 -3.96 -32.57 -13.24
CA ILE A 30 -3.12 -33.09 -14.34
C ILE A 30 -3.28 -34.61 -14.46
N HIS A 31 -3.37 -35.33 -13.34
CA HIS A 31 -3.68 -36.75 -13.33
C HIS A 31 -4.98 -37.03 -14.08
N GLN A 32 -6.05 -36.33 -13.73
CA GLN A 32 -7.37 -36.52 -14.35
C GLN A 32 -7.38 -36.16 -15.84
N GLU A 33 -6.68 -35.09 -16.24
CA GLU A 33 -6.58 -34.68 -17.65
C GLU A 33 -5.83 -35.72 -18.48
N LEU A 34 -4.68 -36.20 -17.99
CA LEU A 34 -3.87 -37.22 -18.67
C LEU A 34 -4.58 -38.58 -18.68
N GLU A 35 -5.22 -38.97 -17.59
CA GLU A 35 -6.02 -40.18 -17.51
C GLU A 35 -7.15 -40.18 -18.53
N SER A 36 -7.91 -39.08 -18.61
CA SER A 36 -8.96 -38.92 -19.62
C SER A 36 -8.40 -39.04 -21.04
N HIS A 37 -7.30 -38.36 -21.33
CA HIS A 37 -6.68 -38.39 -22.66
C HIS A 37 -6.09 -39.77 -23.01
N ILE A 38 -5.54 -40.51 -22.04
CA ILE A 38 -5.08 -41.89 -22.25
C ILE A 38 -6.27 -42.80 -22.53
N ASN A 39 -7.34 -42.69 -21.74
CA ASN A 39 -8.55 -43.50 -21.92
C ASN A 39 -9.21 -43.24 -23.28
N ASP A 40 -9.30 -41.97 -23.72
CA ASP A 40 -9.81 -41.62 -25.06
C ASP A 40 -9.00 -42.32 -26.16
N ARG A 41 -7.66 -42.39 -26.02
CA ARG A 41 -6.79 -43.10 -26.98
C ARG A 41 -6.95 -44.61 -26.94
N ILE A 42 -7.21 -45.19 -25.76
CA ILE A 42 -7.46 -46.62 -25.61
C ILE A 42 -8.76 -46.98 -26.36
N GLU A 43 -9.84 -46.24 -26.12
CA GLU A 43 -11.12 -46.42 -26.82
C GLU A 43 -10.98 -46.30 -28.34
N ASP A 44 -10.19 -45.33 -28.81
CA ASP A 44 -9.90 -45.17 -30.24
C ASP A 44 -9.20 -46.41 -30.84
N TYR A 45 -8.25 -47.02 -30.13
CA TYR A 45 -7.56 -48.23 -30.61
C TYR A 45 -8.43 -49.48 -30.53
N GLU A 46 -9.27 -49.60 -29.50
CA GLU A 46 -10.25 -50.69 -29.42
C GLU A 46 -11.26 -50.62 -30.57
N SER A 47 -11.70 -49.41 -30.95
CA SER A 47 -12.58 -49.22 -32.12
C SER A 47 -11.94 -49.65 -33.44
N GLN A 48 -10.60 -49.65 -33.51
CA GLN A 48 -9.81 -50.14 -34.64
C GLN A 48 -9.57 -51.67 -34.58
N GLY A 49 -10.12 -52.36 -33.59
CA GLY A 49 -10.08 -53.81 -33.43
C GLY A 49 -8.88 -54.33 -32.63
N LEU A 50 -8.16 -53.48 -31.89
CA LEU A 50 -7.14 -53.95 -30.95
C LEU A 50 -7.79 -54.53 -29.68
N SER A 51 -7.11 -55.49 -29.04
CA SER A 51 -7.47 -55.93 -27.69
C SER A 51 -7.21 -54.82 -26.67
N HIS A 52 -7.90 -54.83 -25.53
CA HIS A 52 -7.71 -53.83 -24.48
C HIS A 52 -6.24 -53.69 -24.04
N ASP A 53 -5.57 -54.81 -23.78
CA ASP A 53 -4.16 -54.83 -23.34
C ASP A 53 -3.22 -54.27 -24.43
N ASP A 54 -3.46 -54.59 -25.71
CA ASP A 54 -2.69 -54.06 -26.83
C ASP A 54 -2.97 -52.55 -27.04
N ALA A 55 -4.22 -52.12 -26.83
CA ALA A 55 -4.64 -50.73 -26.91
C ALA A 55 -4.02 -49.88 -25.78
N GLU A 56 -4.02 -50.38 -24.54
CA GLU A 56 -3.37 -49.74 -23.38
C GLU A 56 -1.87 -49.58 -23.62
N HIS A 57 -1.17 -50.65 -24.01
CA HIS A 57 0.26 -50.61 -24.27
C HIS A 57 0.59 -49.66 -25.45
N LYS A 58 -0.23 -49.64 -26.50
CA LYS A 58 -0.06 -48.72 -27.63
C LYS A 58 -0.35 -47.27 -27.24
N ALA A 59 -1.36 -47.01 -26.40
CA ALA A 59 -1.68 -45.67 -25.89
C ALA A 59 -0.54 -45.12 -25.05
N LEU A 60 -0.01 -45.89 -24.09
CA LEU A 60 1.12 -45.50 -23.26
C LEU A 60 2.39 -45.25 -24.08
N ARG A 61 2.71 -46.15 -25.02
CA ARG A 61 3.86 -45.94 -25.93
C ARG A 61 3.70 -44.69 -26.79
N GLY A 62 2.47 -44.33 -27.15
CA GLY A 62 2.13 -43.11 -27.87
C GLY A 62 2.13 -41.84 -27.00
N MET A 63 2.13 -41.96 -25.67
CA MET A 63 2.31 -40.82 -24.77
C MET A 63 3.79 -40.44 -24.65
N GLY A 64 4.69 -41.43 -24.59
CA GLY A 64 6.14 -41.22 -24.51
C GLY A 64 6.69 -41.49 -23.10
N ASP A 65 7.80 -40.83 -22.75
CA ASP A 65 8.48 -41.00 -21.46
C ASP A 65 7.75 -40.20 -20.34
N PRO A 66 7.28 -40.85 -19.26
CA PRO A 66 6.59 -40.16 -18.17
C PRO A 66 7.45 -39.10 -17.47
N ILE A 67 8.76 -39.33 -17.36
CA ILE A 67 9.67 -38.39 -16.69
C ILE A 67 9.85 -37.12 -17.54
N ALA A 68 10.07 -37.27 -18.85
CA ALA A 68 10.13 -36.15 -19.78
C ALA A 68 8.84 -35.31 -19.76
N ILE A 69 7.67 -35.97 -19.87
CA ILE A 69 6.37 -35.28 -19.81
C ILE A 69 6.19 -34.54 -18.47
N GLY A 70 6.48 -35.23 -17.36
CA GLY A 70 6.34 -34.65 -16.02
C GLY A 70 7.27 -33.45 -15.79
N THR A 71 8.50 -33.50 -16.30
CA THR A 71 9.46 -32.39 -16.19
C THR A 71 9.06 -31.19 -17.05
N GLU A 72 8.57 -31.40 -18.26
CA GLU A 72 8.02 -30.32 -19.11
C GLU A 72 6.77 -29.68 -18.49
N LEU A 73 5.84 -30.49 -17.97
CA LEU A 73 4.65 -30.01 -17.26
C LEU A 73 5.02 -29.23 -15.99
N ASN A 74 6.02 -29.68 -15.24
CA ASN A 74 6.51 -28.97 -14.06
C ASN A 74 7.18 -27.64 -14.41
N GLU A 75 7.95 -27.55 -15.50
CA GLU A 75 8.54 -26.29 -15.94
C GLU A 75 7.48 -25.25 -16.31
N ALA A 76 6.39 -25.69 -16.94
CA ALA A 76 5.22 -24.84 -17.20
C ALA A 76 4.48 -24.45 -15.91
N HIS A 77 4.38 -25.37 -14.93
CA HIS A 77 3.54 -25.21 -13.74
C HIS A 77 4.32 -25.22 -12.41
N LYS A 78 5.43 -24.46 -12.34
CA LYS A 78 6.20 -24.28 -11.09
C LYS A 78 5.88 -22.97 -10.39
N ILE A 79 5.98 -23.03 -9.06
CA ILE A 79 5.94 -21.86 -8.20
C ILE A 79 7.15 -20.96 -8.48
N GLN A 80 6.90 -19.67 -8.70
CA GLN A 80 7.94 -18.69 -8.96
C GLN A 80 8.54 -18.13 -7.66
N LYS A 81 9.84 -17.79 -7.71
CA LYS A 81 10.57 -17.14 -6.61
C LYS A 81 11.03 -15.75 -7.04
N SER A 82 10.97 -14.78 -6.13
CA SER A 82 11.41 -13.40 -6.37
C SER A 82 12.52 -12.97 -5.41
N PRO A 83 13.72 -13.60 -5.46
CA PRO A 83 14.77 -13.41 -4.45
C PRO A 83 15.28 -11.96 -4.39
N ARG A 84 15.38 -11.27 -5.53
CA ARG A 84 15.83 -9.86 -5.57
C ARG A 84 14.83 -8.95 -4.86
N LEU A 85 13.53 -9.14 -5.09
CA LEU A 85 12.48 -8.38 -4.41
C LEU A 85 12.45 -8.72 -2.92
N ALA A 86 12.58 -10.01 -2.55
CA ALA A 86 12.63 -10.42 -1.15
C ALA A 86 13.82 -9.80 -0.40
N PHE A 87 15.00 -9.77 -1.02
CA PHE A 87 16.20 -9.18 -0.44
C PHE A 87 16.04 -7.68 -0.18
N ILE A 88 15.63 -6.90 -1.19
CA ILE A 88 15.46 -5.44 -1.03
C ILE A 88 14.35 -5.13 -0.03
N THR A 89 13.25 -5.89 -0.01
CA THR A 89 12.18 -5.75 0.99
C THR A 89 12.69 -6.00 2.41
N ALA A 90 13.45 -7.08 2.63
CA ALA A 90 14.02 -7.39 3.94
C ALA A 90 15.03 -6.31 4.39
N LEU A 91 15.84 -5.81 3.46
CA LEU A 91 16.78 -4.72 3.73
C LEU A 91 16.05 -3.43 4.13
N LEU A 92 15.00 -3.03 3.41
CA LEU A 92 14.24 -1.82 3.75
C LEU A 92 13.47 -1.97 5.07
N LEU A 93 12.90 -3.14 5.36
CA LEU A 93 12.28 -3.42 6.66
C LEU A 93 13.30 -3.35 7.80
N LEU A 94 14.51 -3.87 7.59
CA LEU A 94 15.59 -3.77 8.58
C LEU A 94 16.00 -2.32 8.80
N VAL A 95 16.16 -1.54 7.73
CA VAL A 95 16.45 -0.10 7.82
C VAL A 95 15.34 0.63 8.59
N GLY A 96 14.07 0.36 8.27
CA GLY A 96 12.91 0.91 8.97
C GLY A 96 12.90 0.58 10.47
N PHE A 97 13.17 -0.68 10.80
CA PHE A 97 13.28 -1.15 12.17
C PHE A 97 14.42 -0.46 12.92
N VAL A 98 15.63 -0.41 12.34
CA VAL A 98 16.80 0.23 12.96
C VAL A 98 16.58 1.73 13.17
N LEU A 99 16.05 2.44 12.17
CA LEU A 99 15.70 3.85 12.31
C LEU A 99 14.66 4.06 13.41
N SER A 100 13.66 3.17 13.47
CA SER A 100 12.65 3.21 14.53
C SER A 100 13.24 2.93 15.92
N CYS A 101 14.33 2.17 16.05
CA CYS A 101 15.02 2.01 17.34
C CYS A 101 15.91 3.20 17.71
N PHE A 102 16.33 4.01 16.73
CA PHE A 102 17.30 5.09 16.92
C PHE A 102 16.66 6.40 17.42
N PHE A 103 15.39 6.67 17.11
CA PHE A 103 14.73 7.92 17.52
C PHE A 103 14.36 7.95 19.02
N GLN A 104 14.46 9.13 19.63
CA GLN A 104 14.00 9.37 21.00
C GLN A 104 12.47 9.52 21.03
N TRP A 105 11.79 8.42 21.31
CA TRP A 105 10.33 8.39 21.44
C TRP A 105 9.88 8.98 22.77
N THR A 106 8.79 9.77 22.76
CA THR A 106 8.09 10.10 24.01
C THR A 106 7.45 8.82 24.59
N PRO A 107 7.12 8.77 25.90
CA PRO A 107 6.46 7.62 26.51
C PRO A 107 5.14 7.23 25.82
N GLU A 108 4.34 8.20 25.35
CA GLU A 108 3.13 7.90 24.58
C GLU A 108 3.46 7.29 23.21
N GLN A 109 4.55 7.73 22.59
CA GLN A 109 4.98 7.23 21.28
C GLN A 109 5.64 5.84 21.38
N MET A 110 6.27 5.51 22.51
CA MET A 110 6.82 4.17 22.77
C MET A 110 5.72 3.09 22.84
N SER A 111 4.48 3.45 23.23
CA SER A 111 3.31 2.54 23.15
C SER A 111 2.94 2.14 21.71
N ASN A 112 3.33 2.96 20.73
CA ASN A 112 3.22 2.70 19.30
C ASN A 112 4.49 2.09 18.70
N GLY A 113 5.44 1.63 19.54
CA GLY A 113 6.84 1.39 19.18
C GLY A 113 7.12 0.34 18.11
N PHE A 114 8.40 0.26 17.71
CA PHE A 114 8.99 -0.58 16.64
C PHE A 114 8.63 -2.09 16.65
N LEU A 115 7.98 -2.61 17.69
CA LEU A 115 7.58 -4.01 17.77
C LEU A 115 6.53 -4.41 16.71
N TYR A 116 5.79 -3.45 16.13
CA TYR A 116 4.83 -3.75 15.06
C TYR A 116 5.49 -4.30 13.78
N TYR A 117 6.81 -4.14 13.60
CA TYR A 117 7.59 -4.80 12.53
C TYR A 117 7.51 -6.32 12.58
N ILE A 118 7.33 -6.91 13.77
CA ILE A 118 7.21 -8.36 13.97
C ILE A 118 5.89 -8.90 13.37
N PRO A 119 4.69 -8.46 13.82
CA PRO A 119 3.43 -8.91 13.22
C PRO A 119 3.32 -8.50 11.75
N GLY A 120 3.88 -7.35 11.34
CA GLY A 120 4.00 -6.96 9.93
C GLY A 120 4.79 -8.00 9.11
N GLY A 121 5.99 -8.36 9.55
CA GLY A 121 6.82 -9.37 8.88
C GLY A 121 6.14 -10.76 8.81
N ILE A 122 5.48 -11.19 9.89
CA ILE A 122 4.69 -12.43 9.90
C ILE A 122 3.56 -12.37 8.86
N LEU A 123 2.83 -11.26 8.81
CA LEU A 123 1.75 -11.05 7.85
C LEU A 123 2.28 -11.04 6.42
N LEU A 124 3.41 -10.39 6.15
CA LEU A 124 4.06 -10.39 4.84
C LEU A 124 4.39 -11.82 4.38
N VAL A 125 5.00 -12.63 5.24
CA VAL A 125 5.35 -14.03 4.91
C VAL A 125 4.08 -14.84 4.66
N PHE A 126 3.08 -14.74 5.54
CA PHE A 126 1.82 -15.46 5.38
C PHE A 126 1.12 -15.10 4.06
N THR A 127 1.00 -13.80 3.77
CA THR A 127 0.33 -13.29 2.57
C THR A 127 1.14 -13.59 1.31
N ALA A 128 2.47 -13.52 1.34
CA ALA A 128 3.33 -13.95 0.22
C ALA A 128 3.15 -15.43 -0.13
N LEU A 129 3.03 -16.29 0.90
CA LEU A 129 2.91 -17.74 0.71
C LEU A 129 1.48 -18.21 0.38
N LYS A 130 0.43 -17.52 0.82
CA LYS A 130 -0.95 -18.01 0.67
C LYS A 130 -1.96 -16.99 0.15
N GLY A 131 -1.60 -15.71 0.07
CA GLY A 131 -2.52 -14.60 -0.15
C GLY A 131 -3.33 -14.69 -1.43
N TYR A 132 -2.69 -14.87 -2.59
CA TYR A 132 -3.37 -14.97 -3.88
C TYR A 132 -4.28 -16.20 -3.97
N PRO A 133 -3.82 -17.44 -3.68
CA PRO A 133 -4.70 -18.61 -3.63
C PRO A 133 -5.88 -18.44 -2.66
N PHE A 134 -5.64 -17.89 -1.48
CA PHE A 134 -6.67 -17.63 -0.47
C PHE A 134 -7.73 -16.63 -1.00
N LEU A 135 -7.29 -15.55 -1.62
CA LEU A 135 -8.16 -14.54 -2.22
C LEU A 135 -9.04 -15.13 -3.32
N ILE A 136 -8.48 -15.95 -4.23
CA ILE A 136 -9.24 -16.57 -5.32
C ILE A 136 -10.29 -17.55 -4.81
N ARG A 137 -9.92 -18.39 -3.83
CA ARG A 137 -10.79 -19.40 -3.22
C ARG A 137 -11.96 -18.77 -2.46
N HIS A 138 -11.69 -17.72 -1.69
CA HIS A 138 -12.68 -17.10 -0.80
C HIS A 138 -13.20 -15.75 -1.29
N ARG A 139 -13.02 -15.40 -2.57
CA ARG A 139 -13.35 -14.08 -3.15
C ARG A 139 -14.73 -13.54 -2.81
N LYS A 140 -15.77 -14.39 -2.81
CA LYS A 140 -17.16 -13.97 -2.52
C LYS A 140 -17.34 -13.61 -1.03
N ILE A 141 -16.78 -14.43 -0.14
CA ILE A 141 -16.82 -14.21 1.31
C ILE A 141 -16.02 -12.96 1.64
N LEU A 142 -14.82 -12.83 1.08
CA LEU A 142 -13.95 -11.68 1.32
C LEU A 142 -14.59 -10.38 0.82
N ALA A 143 -15.19 -10.38 -0.38
CA ALA A 143 -15.93 -9.22 -0.88
C ALA A 143 -17.12 -8.84 0.02
N SER A 144 -17.88 -9.83 0.52
CA SER A 144 -18.98 -9.58 1.45
C SER A 144 -18.51 -9.02 2.79
N LEU A 145 -17.40 -9.55 3.34
CA LEU A 145 -16.82 -9.09 4.60
C LEU A 145 -16.29 -7.66 4.47
N ILE A 146 -15.63 -7.34 3.36
CA ILE A 146 -15.18 -5.98 3.07
C ILE A 146 -16.37 -5.03 2.93
N CYS A 147 -17.41 -5.42 2.20
CA CYS A 147 -18.64 -4.63 2.10
C CYS A 147 -19.27 -4.36 3.48
N LEU A 148 -19.33 -5.36 4.36
CA LEU A 148 -19.83 -5.23 5.72
C LEU A 148 -18.97 -4.26 6.56
N LEU A 149 -17.64 -4.34 6.44
CA LEU A 149 -16.72 -3.42 7.14
C LEU A 149 -16.93 -1.97 6.68
N TYR A 150 -17.13 -1.75 5.37
CA TYR A 150 -17.44 -0.43 4.84
C TYR A 150 -18.81 0.08 5.27
N LEU A 151 -19.81 -0.79 5.32
CA LEU A 151 -21.13 -0.44 5.84
C LEU A 151 -21.04 -0.04 7.32
N ALA A 152 -20.30 -0.80 8.12
CA ALA A 152 -20.04 -0.48 9.53
C ALA A 152 -19.32 0.87 9.66
N GLN A 153 -18.34 1.16 8.80
CA GLN A 153 -17.66 2.45 8.78
C GLN A 153 -18.61 3.61 8.44
N ILE A 154 -19.47 3.45 7.43
CA ILE A 154 -20.50 4.45 7.07
C ILE A 154 -21.44 4.70 8.26
N VAL A 155 -21.86 3.65 8.96
CA VAL A 155 -22.71 3.76 10.15
C VAL A 155 -21.99 4.51 11.27
N ILE A 156 -20.71 4.21 11.54
CA ILE A 156 -19.91 4.91 12.55
C ILE A 156 -19.78 6.40 12.22
N PHE A 157 -19.57 6.76 10.95
CA PHE A 157 -19.50 8.16 10.52
C PHE A 157 -20.84 8.86 10.68
N PHE A 158 -21.94 8.20 10.31
CA PHE A 158 -23.28 8.76 10.52
C PHE A 158 -23.58 9.00 12.00
N LEU A 159 -23.23 8.03 12.87
CA LEU A 159 -23.38 8.19 14.32
C LEU A 159 -22.51 9.31 14.89
N THR A 160 -21.30 9.48 14.37
CA THR A 160 -20.41 10.58 14.76
C THR A 160 -21.01 11.94 14.41
N GLU A 161 -21.54 12.07 13.19
CA GLU A 161 -22.16 13.31 12.72
C GLU A 161 -23.41 13.66 13.54
N VAL A 162 -24.28 12.69 13.80
CA VAL A 162 -25.53 12.89 14.56
C VAL A 162 -25.26 13.18 16.04
N SER A 163 -24.30 12.47 16.65
CA SER A 163 -24.00 12.62 18.09
C SER A 163 -23.14 13.84 18.40
N GLY A 164 -22.49 14.44 17.39
CA GLY A 164 -21.49 15.50 17.56
C GLY A 164 -20.22 15.05 18.31
N ARG A 165 -20.11 13.76 18.68
CA ARG A 165 -18.95 13.17 19.34
C ARG A 165 -18.19 12.35 18.31
N ARG A 166 -16.87 12.57 18.20
CA ARG A 166 -16.02 11.75 17.33
C ARG A 166 -15.98 10.31 17.83
N ILE A 167 -16.73 9.42 17.16
CA ILE A 167 -16.75 7.99 17.44
C ILE A 167 -15.86 7.31 16.39
N GLY A 168 -14.73 6.75 16.81
CA GLY A 168 -13.80 6.02 15.95
C GLY A 168 -12.45 6.71 15.72
N ILE A 169 -11.52 5.96 15.12
CA ILE A 169 -10.14 6.37 14.91
C ILE A 169 -9.97 6.87 13.47
N VAL A 170 -9.62 8.14 13.26
CA VAL A 170 -9.46 8.74 11.91
C VAL A 170 -8.48 7.95 11.02
N SER A 171 -7.48 7.29 11.60
CA SER A 171 -6.51 6.49 10.85
C SER A 171 -7.11 5.23 10.20
N THR A 172 -8.23 4.68 10.69
CA THR A 172 -8.84 3.50 10.06
C THR A 172 -9.43 3.81 8.69
N SER A 173 -9.92 5.04 8.49
CA SER A 173 -10.52 5.46 7.21
C SER A 173 -9.48 5.58 6.09
N TYR A 174 -8.28 6.05 6.43
CA TYR A 174 -7.14 6.12 5.51
C TYR A 174 -6.80 4.72 4.98
N PHE A 175 -6.59 3.74 5.86
CA PHE A 175 -6.18 2.40 5.46
C PHE A 175 -7.31 1.61 4.79
N ALA A 176 -8.56 1.79 5.21
CA ALA A 176 -9.71 1.23 4.53
C ALA A 176 -9.70 1.66 3.06
N THR A 177 -9.63 2.98 2.80
CA THR A 177 -9.61 3.56 1.46
C THR A 177 -8.58 2.92 0.52
N LEU A 178 -7.37 2.68 1.01
CA LEU A 178 -6.31 2.04 0.24
C LEU A 178 -6.61 0.56 -0.08
N LEU A 179 -7.27 -0.16 0.83
CA LEU A 179 -7.76 -1.53 0.57
C LEU A 179 -8.89 -1.58 -0.46
N LEU A 180 -9.60 -0.48 -0.71
CA LEU A 180 -10.65 -0.45 -1.72
C LEU A 180 -10.08 -0.67 -3.13
N VAL A 181 -8.84 -0.24 -3.40
CA VAL A 181 -8.22 -0.35 -4.72
C VAL A 181 -8.12 -1.81 -5.21
N PRO A 182 -7.45 -2.75 -4.48
CA PRO A 182 -7.40 -4.14 -4.91
C PRO A 182 -8.79 -4.80 -4.96
N VAL A 183 -9.71 -4.40 -4.09
CA VAL A 183 -11.08 -4.93 -4.06
C VAL A 183 -11.86 -4.54 -5.32
N ILE A 184 -11.86 -3.25 -5.67
CA ILE A 184 -12.49 -2.76 -6.90
C ILE A 184 -11.82 -3.42 -8.11
N THR A 185 -10.50 -3.57 -8.10
CA THR A 185 -9.77 -4.25 -9.19
C THR A 185 -10.29 -5.68 -9.42
N VAL A 186 -10.44 -6.47 -8.36
CA VAL A 186 -10.99 -7.83 -8.44
C VAL A 186 -12.45 -7.82 -8.88
N LEU A 187 -13.28 -6.89 -8.39
CA LEU A 187 -14.69 -6.76 -8.76
C LEU A 187 -14.87 -6.39 -10.24
N LEU A 188 -14.12 -5.40 -10.73
CA LEU A 188 -14.12 -4.99 -12.14
C LEU A 188 -13.64 -6.14 -13.04
N TYR A 189 -12.61 -6.86 -12.62
CA TYR A 189 -12.14 -8.04 -13.34
C TYR A 189 -13.19 -9.15 -13.38
N CYS A 190 -13.85 -9.46 -12.27
CA CYS A 190 -14.88 -10.53 -12.21
C CYS A 190 -16.14 -10.17 -13.00
N SER A 191 -16.44 -8.88 -13.16
CA SER A 191 -17.61 -8.40 -13.90
C SER A 191 -17.35 -8.13 -15.39
N ARG A 192 -16.09 -8.21 -15.86
CA ARG A 192 -15.65 -7.81 -17.21
C ARG A 192 -16.43 -8.42 -18.38
N HIS A 193 -16.92 -9.66 -18.25
CA HIS A 193 -17.59 -10.37 -19.33
C HIS A 193 -19.06 -9.96 -19.52
N ASN A 194 -19.68 -9.36 -18.50
CA ASN A 194 -21.08 -8.94 -18.56
C ASN A 194 -21.19 -7.43 -18.41
N ARG A 195 -21.49 -6.73 -19.52
CA ARG A 195 -21.55 -5.27 -19.59
C ARG A 195 -22.47 -4.65 -18.52
N LYS A 196 -23.63 -5.27 -18.24
CA LYS A 196 -24.56 -4.77 -17.21
C LYS A 196 -23.95 -4.89 -15.81
N LYS A 197 -23.35 -6.05 -15.49
CA LYS A 197 -22.68 -6.28 -14.20
C LYS A 197 -21.47 -5.37 -14.03
N PHE A 198 -20.68 -5.17 -15.09
CA PHE A 198 -19.53 -4.27 -15.07
C PHE A 198 -19.95 -2.83 -14.80
N LEU A 199 -20.94 -2.32 -15.54
CA LEU A 199 -21.42 -0.96 -15.37
C LEU A 199 -22.04 -0.75 -13.98
N ALA A 200 -22.82 -1.72 -13.49
CA ALA A 200 -23.38 -1.67 -12.13
C ALA A 200 -22.28 -1.65 -11.06
N ALA A 201 -21.25 -2.48 -11.18
CA ALA A 201 -20.11 -2.49 -10.26
C ALA A 201 -19.36 -1.15 -10.29
N ALA A 202 -19.03 -0.64 -11.47
CA ALA A 202 -18.32 0.62 -11.64
C ALA A 202 -19.11 1.81 -11.08
N LEU A 203 -20.38 1.95 -11.47
CA LEU A 203 -21.25 3.04 -10.99
C LEU A 203 -21.55 2.92 -9.49
N GLY A 204 -21.75 1.71 -8.98
CA GLY A 204 -21.94 1.47 -7.56
C GLY A 204 -20.72 1.89 -6.73
N CYS A 205 -19.52 1.49 -7.15
CA CYS A 205 -18.28 1.90 -6.48
C CYS A 205 -18.09 3.42 -6.51
N ALA A 206 -18.38 4.07 -7.63
CA ALA A 206 -18.35 5.53 -7.74
C ALA A 206 -19.39 6.23 -6.87
N GLY A 207 -20.63 5.72 -6.83
CA GLY A 207 -21.69 6.28 -6.01
C GLY A 207 -21.31 6.25 -4.53
N VAL A 208 -20.80 5.11 -4.05
CA VAL A 208 -20.31 4.96 -2.67
C VAL A 208 -19.13 5.90 -2.40
N TRP A 209 -18.16 5.99 -3.33
CA TRP A 209 -17.04 6.92 -3.21
C TRP A 209 -17.49 8.38 -3.07
N MET A 210 -18.38 8.83 -3.97
CA MET A 210 -18.87 10.20 -3.99
C MET A 210 -19.69 10.52 -2.75
N LEU A 211 -20.52 9.57 -2.29
CA LEU A 211 -21.24 9.70 -1.02
C LEU A 211 -20.25 9.91 0.11
N LEU A 212 -19.26 9.02 0.27
CA LEU A 212 -18.25 9.11 1.32
C LEU A 212 -17.49 10.44 1.31
N MET A 213 -17.06 10.90 0.13
CA MET A 213 -16.28 12.15 0.00
C MET A 213 -17.11 13.39 0.31
N TYR A 214 -18.34 13.50 -0.18
CA TYR A 214 -19.13 14.71 0.00
C TYR A 214 -19.81 14.78 1.37
N THR A 215 -20.22 13.65 1.95
CA THR A 215 -20.92 13.66 3.25
C THR A 215 -19.96 13.60 4.43
N PHE A 216 -18.87 12.84 4.33
CA PHE A 216 -17.95 12.60 5.46
C PHE A 216 -16.53 13.15 5.24
N GLY A 217 -16.22 13.61 4.03
CA GLY A 217 -14.89 14.10 3.64
C GLY A 217 -14.29 15.16 4.56
N PRO A 218 -15.02 16.25 4.89
CA PRO A 218 -14.47 17.35 5.68
C PRO A 218 -14.02 16.98 7.11
N TYR A 219 -14.60 15.93 7.70
CA TYR A 219 -14.42 15.60 9.12
C TYR A 219 -13.73 14.26 9.38
N HIS A 220 -13.81 13.31 8.45
CA HIS A 220 -13.42 11.91 8.69
C HIS A 220 -12.52 11.30 7.63
N PHE A 221 -12.38 11.93 6.47
CA PHE A 221 -11.61 11.38 5.36
C PHE A 221 -10.30 12.12 5.16
N SER A 222 -9.24 11.37 4.90
CA SER A 222 -7.95 11.95 4.50
C SER A 222 -7.93 12.15 2.98
N ASP A 223 -7.87 13.41 2.56
CA ASP A 223 -7.72 13.78 1.14
C ASP A 223 -6.48 13.10 0.52
N THR A 224 -5.42 12.88 1.29
CA THR A 224 -4.23 12.13 0.86
C THR A 224 -4.56 10.71 0.45
N SER A 225 -5.30 9.95 1.28
CA SER A 225 -5.74 8.60 0.88
C SER A 225 -6.66 8.64 -0.33
N GLY A 226 -7.44 9.70 -0.50
CA GLY A 226 -8.29 9.86 -1.68
C GLY A 226 -7.50 10.12 -2.96
N ALA A 227 -6.48 10.98 -2.91
CA ALA A 227 -5.57 11.18 -4.03
C ALA A 227 -4.84 9.88 -4.39
N ILE A 228 -4.30 9.15 -3.40
CA ILE A 228 -3.63 7.86 -3.61
C ILE A 228 -4.59 6.83 -4.22
N PHE A 229 -5.82 6.73 -3.70
CA PHE A 229 -6.86 5.84 -4.23
C PHE A 229 -7.16 6.14 -5.70
N LEU A 230 -7.40 7.41 -6.05
CA LEU A 230 -7.75 7.85 -7.40
C LEU A 230 -6.61 7.59 -8.39
N LEU A 231 -5.37 7.92 -8.01
CA LEU A 231 -4.20 7.67 -8.85
C LEU A 231 -3.95 6.16 -9.02
N SER A 232 -4.16 5.37 -7.96
CA SER A 232 -3.96 3.92 -8.01
C SER A 232 -5.02 3.22 -8.86
N ILE A 233 -6.30 3.60 -8.73
CA ILE A 233 -7.36 3.02 -9.55
C ILE A 233 -7.25 3.44 -11.01
N LEU A 234 -6.87 4.70 -11.28
CA LEU A 234 -6.58 5.19 -12.63
C LEU A 234 -5.47 4.37 -13.29
N GLY A 235 -4.32 4.27 -12.62
CA GLY A 235 -3.18 3.51 -13.10
C GLY A 235 -3.56 2.07 -13.39
N THR A 236 -4.31 1.44 -12.48
CA THR A 236 -4.74 0.04 -12.61
C THR A 236 -5.72 -0.15 -13.77
N VAL A 237 -6.74 0.69 -13.90
CA VAL A 237 -7.70 0.60 -15.01
C VAL A 237 -6.99 0.85 -16.35
N CYS A 238 -6.09 1.83 -16.43
CA CYS A 238 -5.26 2.07 -17.61
C CYS A 238 -4.39 0.86 -17.97
N PHE A 239 -3.79 0.19 -16.97
CA PHE A 239 -3.05 -1.05 -17.15
C PHE A 239 -3.94 -2.18 -17.68
N MET A 240 -5.14 -2.36 -17.12
CA MET A 240 -6.11 -3.37 -17.58
C MET A 240 -6.58 -3.12 -19.02
N ILE A 241 -6.81 -1.86 -19.41
CA ILE A 241 -7.13 -1.47 -20.80
C ILE A 241 -5.95 -1.79 -21.73
N HIS A 242 -4.73 -1.47 -21.30
CA HIS A 242 -3.52 -1.70 -22.10
C HIS A 242 -3.34 -3.19 -22.40
N ARG A 243 -3.53 -4.04 -21.39
CA ARG A 243 -3.50 -5.51 -21.48
C ARG A 243 -4.68 -6.14 -22.23
N GLY A 244 -5.67 -5.36 -22.66
CA GLY A 244 -6.82 -5.87 -23.40
C GLY A 244 -7.78 -6.70 -22.54
N ILE A 245 -7.81 -6.49 -21.22
CA ILE A 245 -8.66 -7.23 -20.28
C ILE A 245 -10.13 -6.83 -20.44
N PHE A 246 -10.40 -5.57 -20.79
CA PHE A 246 -11.73 -5.05 -21.04
C PHE A 246 -12.09 -5.10 -22.52
N SER A 247 -13.34 -5.45 -22.82
CA SER A 247 -13.88 -5.45 -24.18
C SER A 247 -14.21 -4.02 -24.64
N GLY A 248 -13.84 -3.70 -25.90
CA GLY A 248 -14.14 -2.40 -26.52
C GLY A 248 -12.91 -1.71 -27.12
N LYS A 249 -13.15 -0.57 -27.79
CA LYS A 249 -12.07 0.22 -28.41
C LYS A 249 -11.31 0.98 -27.32
N LYS A 250 -9.98 0.78 -27.26
CA LYS A 250 -9.08 1.39 -26.26
C LYS A 250 -9.27 2.90 -26.11
N LYS A 251 -9.42 3.65 -27.21
CA LYS A 251 -9.62 5.11 -27.19
C LYS A 251 -10.81 5.52 -26.30
N PHE A 252 -11.97 4.88 -26.46
CA PHE A 252 -13.17 5.21 -25.65
C PHE A 252 -13.02 4.78 -24.19
N LEU A 253 -12.33 3.67 -23.93
CA LEU A 253 -12.07 3.21 -22.57
C LEU A 253 -11.19 4.21 -21.82
N TYR A 254 -10.08 4.65 -22.42
CA TYR A 254 -9.19 5.66 -21.80
C TYR A 254 -9.92 7.00 -21.56
N THR A 255 -10.69 7.48 -22.54
CA THR A 255 -11.50 8.71 -22.37
C THR A 255 -12.52 8.57 -21.25
N GLY A 256 -13.22 7.43 -21.17
CA GLY A 256 -14.18 7.15 -20.11
C GLY A 256 -13.52 7.09 -18.73
N THR A 257 -12.37 6.42 -18.61
CA THR A 257 -11.60 6.38 -17.36
C THR A 257 -11.15 7.76 -16.92
N LEU A 258 -10.67 8.60 -17.85
CA LEU A 258 -10.25 9.97 -17.53
C LEU A 258 -11.45 10.83 -17.09
N ALA A 259 -12.59 10.74 -17.77
CA ALA A 259 -13.80 11.45 -17.38
C ALA A 259 -14.29 11.03 -15.97
N PHE A 260 -14.22 9.73 -15.67
CA PHE A 260 -14.58 9.20 -14.36
C PHE A 260 -13.61 9.67 -13.27
N LEU A 261 -12.30 9.73 -13.56
CA LEU A 261 -11.31 10.28 -12.64
C LEU A 261 -11.62 11.74 -12.29
N VAL A 262 -11.91 12.58 -13.29
CA VAL A 262 -12.26 13.98 -13.06
C VAL A 262 -13.50 14.09 -12.19
N LEU A 263 -14.52 13.29 -12.46
CA LEU A 263 -15.75 13.25 -11.66
C LEU A 263 -15.47 12.83 -10.21
N LEU A 264 -14.74 11.72 -10.00
CA LEU A 264 -14.46 11.19 -8.67
C LEU A 264 -13.44 12.02 -7.88
N GLY A 265 -12.55 12.74 -8.57
CA GLY A 265 -11.57 13.64 -7.99
C GLY A 265 -12.11 15.04 -7.73
N SER A 266 -13.26 15.40 -8.29
CA SER A 266 -13.87 16.72 -8.11
C SER A 266 -14.03 17.17 -6.63
N PRO A 267 -14.32 16.30 -5.63
CA PRO A 267 -14.40 16.75 -4.24
C PRO A 267 -13.08 17.32 -3.70
N LEU A 268 -11.94 16.80 -4.17
CA LEU A 268 -10.60 17.23 -3.73
C LEU A 268 -10.25 18.65 -4.19
N PHE A 269 -10.94 19.16 -5.22
CA PHE A 269 -10.67 20.49 -5.80
C PHE A 269 -11.84 21.46 -5.65
N LEU A 270 -13.08 20.98 -5.66
CA LEU A 270 -14.26 21.84 -5.66
C LEU A 270 -14.69 22.23 -4.24
N THR A 271 -14.43 21.39 -3.24
CA THR A 271 -14.80 21.69 -1.84
C THR A 271 -13.90 22.78 -1.25
N PRO A 272 -14.40 23.59 -0.29
CA PRO A 272 -13.59 24.63 0.36
C PRO A 272 -12.32 24.05 1.02
N SER A 273 -12.45 22.92 1.73
CA SER A 273 -11.32 22.23 2.38
C SER A 273 -10.29 21.75 1.36
N GLY A 274 -10.75 21.11 0.27
CA GLY A 274 -9.88 20.64 -0.81
C GLY A 274 -9.10 21.77 -1.49
N ARG A 275 -9.74 22.93 -1.73
CA ARG A 275 -9.06 24.12 -2.28
C ARG A 275 -7.93 24.61 -1.39
N VAL A 276 -8.19 24.74 -0.09
CA VAL A 276 -7.17 25.19 0.88
C VAL A 276 -5.99 24.23 0.89
N LYS A 277 -6.23 22.92 0.96
CA LYS A 277 -5.17 21.90 0.94
C LYS A 277 -4.40 21.86 -0.38
N THR A 278 -5.07 22.10 -1.50
CA THR A 278 -4.42 22.17 -2.82
C THR A 278 -3.51 23.39 -2.92
N VAL A 279 -3.94 24.55 -2.44
CA VAL A 279 -3.11 25.76 -2.39
C VAL A 279 -1.93 25.56 -1.43
N ALA A 280 -2.18 24.99 -0.25
CA ALA A 280 -1.13 24.65 0.71
C ALA A 280 -0.07 23.69 0.13
N PHE A 281 -0.49 22.75 -0.71
CA PHE A 281 0.42 21.82 -1.38
C PHE A 281 1.20 22.46 -2.53
N LEU A 282 0.56 23.26 -3.39
CA LEU A 282 1.22 23.85 -4.56
C LEU A 282 2.10 25.06 -4.21
N SER A 283 1.67 25.84 -3.22
CA SER A 283 2.30 27.10 -2.81
C SER A 283 2.31 27.24 -1.27
N PRO A 284 3.08 26.39 -0.56
CA PRO A 284 3.05 26.31 0.89
C PRO A 284 3.31 27.65 1.59
N GLN A 285 4.17 28.51 1.05
CA GLN A 285 4.48 29.83 1.63
C GLN A 285 3.24 30.74 1.73
N SER A 286 2.29 30.61 0.82
CA SER A 286 1.07 31.44 0.76
C SER A 286 0.01 31.06 1.80
N ALA A 287 0.17 29.89 2.43
CA ALA A 287 -0.80 29.30 3.33
C ALA A 287 -0.29 29.19 4.77
N ILE A 288 0.80 29.89 5.12
CA ILE A 288 1.33 29.97 6.49
C ILE A 288 0.67 31.11 7.24
N ARG A 289 0.09 30.80 8.39
CA ARG A 289 -0.51 31.76 9.33
C ARG A 289 0.12 31.66 10.70
N THR A 290 0.49 30.46 11.14
CA THR A 290 1.04 30.21 12.48
C THR A 290 2.15 29.16 12.44
N THR A 291 2.91 29.03 13.53
CA THR A 291 3.90 27.97 13.73
C THR A 291 3.29 26.57 13.87
N TRP A 292 1.97 26.46 13.98
CA TRP A 292 1.23 25.18 14.03
C TRP A 292 0.85 24.63 12.66
N ASP A 293 1.01 25.41 11.59
CA ASP A 293 0.56 24.99 10.27
C ASP A 293 1.53 23.97 9.66
N ASP A 294 1.00 22.93 9.01
CA ASP A 294 1.81 21.96 8.27
C ASP A 294 2.64 22.61 7.16
N THR A 295 2.14 23.72 6.58
CA THR A 295 2.87 24.52 5.60
C THR A 295 4.09 25.20 6.21
N TYR A 296 4.03 25.63 7.47
CA TYR A 296 5.20 26.16 8.19
C TYR A 296 6.24 25.06 8.39
N ASN A 297 5.81 23.86 8.80
CA ASN A 297 6.69 22.69 8.91
C ASN A 297 7.41 22.40 7.59
N GLY A 298 6.69 22.44 6.47
CA GLY A 298 7.28 22.22 5.15
C GLY A 298 8.34 23.26 4.77
N ILE A 299 8.08 24.54 5.05
CA ILE A 299 9.04 25.63 4.76
C ILE A 299 10.25 25.60 5.69
N LEU A 300 10.06 25.22 6.96
CA LEU A 300 11.18 24.95 7.88
C LEU A 300 12.06 23.82 7.33
N ILE A 301 11.47 22.70 6.92
CA ILE A 301 12.21 21.56 6.34
C ILE A 301 12.99 21.99 5.10
N GLN A 302 12.39 22.75 4.18
CA GLN A 302 13.10 23.29 3.01
C GLN A 302 14.28 24.17 3.40
N LYS A 303 14.11 25.02 4.42
CA LYS A 303 15.18 25.89 4.91
C LYS A 303 16.34 25.08 5.48
N LEU A 304 16.08 24.09 6.32
CA LEU A 304 17.11 23.22 6.90
C LEU A 304 17.82 22.38 5.82
N LEU A 305 17.07 21.83 4.86
CA LEU A 305 17.64 21.09 3.73
C LEU A 305 18.60 21.95 2.90
N SER A 306 18.23 23.22 2.65
CA SER A 306 19.08 24.15 1.89
C SER A 306 20.41 24.47 2.58
N ARG A 307 20.48 24.30 3.90
CA ARG A 307 21.69 24.52 4.71
C ARG A 307 22.48 23.25 4.96
N THR A 308 21.92 22.09 4.65
CA THR A 308 22.56 20.82 4.95
C THR A 308 23.69 20.56 3.94
N PRO A 309 24.93 20.28 4.39
CA PRO A 309 26.04 19.97 3.51
C PRO A 309 25.88 18.64 2.74
N LEU A 310 26.78 18.41 1.76
CA LEU A 310 26.74 17.18 0.97
C LEU A 310 27.15 15.94 1.78
N THR A 311 28.16 16.05 2.65
CA THR A 311 28.86 14.91 3.26
C THR A 311 28.82 14.88 4.79
N SER A 312 28.36 15.95 5.43
CA SER A 312 28.25 16.05 6.88
C SER A 312 26.82 16.44 7.27
N GLY A 313 26.47 16.17 8.52
CA GLY A 313 25.20 16.59 9.10
C GLY A 313 25.05 18.12 9.14
N LEU A 314 23.83 18.55 9.40
CA LEU A 314 23.46 19.94 9.57
C LEU A 314 24.08 20.50 10.85
N GLU A 315 24.91 21.54 10.69
CA GLU A 315 25.51 22.28 11.80
C GLU A 315 24.75 23.60 12.01
N LEU A 316 24.23 23.79 13.22
CA LEU A 316 23.53 25.00 13.66
C LEU A 316 24.12 25.47 14.98
N SER A 317 24.25 26.79 15.14
CA SER A 317 24.51 27.40 16.44
C SER A 317 23.27 27.32 17.35
N ALA A 318 23.48 27.44 18.66
CA ALA A 318 22.38 27.50 19.63
C ALA A 318 21.38 28.63 19.33
N GLU A 319 21.88 29.80 18.93
CA GLU A 319 21.03 30.95 18.55
C GLU A 319 20.16 30.64 17.33
N GLU A 320 20.72 30.01 16.30
CA GLU A 320 19.96 29.59 15.12
C GLU A 320 18.91 28.53 15.47
N MET A 321 19.24 27.59 16.35
CA MET A 321 18.27 26.59 16.82
C MET A 321 17.13 27.25 17.60
N MET A 322 17.42 28.21 18.48
CA MET A 322 16.38 28.98 19.16
C MET A 322 15.50 29.78 18.18
N ASP A 323 16.11 30.38 17.16
CA ASP A 323 15.40 31.13 16.12
C ASP A 323 14.45 30.24 15.31
N TYR A 324 14.91 29.04 14.91
CA TYR A 324 14.08 28.03 14.23
C TYR A 324 12.99 27.44 15.12
N GLY A 325 13.32 27.09 16.36
CA GLY A 325 12.42 26.45 17.32
C GLY A 325 11.26 27.35 17.75
N THR A 326 11.54 28.64 17.97
CA THR A 326 10.50 29.66 18.24
C THR A 326 9.74 30.07 16.98
N GLY A 327 10.33 29.92 15.80
CA GLY A 327 9.80 30.44 14.54
C GLY A 327 10.04 31.93 14.32
N ALA A 328 10.89 32.56 15.15
CA ALA A 328 11.27 33.96 15.00
C ALA A 328 11.89 34.25 13.62
N TRP A 329 12.70 33.34 13.09
CA TRP A 329 13.31 33.44 11.75
C TRP A 329 12.30 33.72 10.62
N TYR A 330 11.05 33.27 10.79
CA TYR A 330 9.98 33.46 9.84
C TYR A 330 9.03 34.60 10.26
N PHE A 331 8.67 34.66 11.54
CA PHE A 331 7.57 35.51 12.00
C PHE A 331 8.01 36.88 12.53
N ALA A 332 9.28 37.08 12.92
CA ALA A 332 9.75 38.35 13.49
C ALA A 332 9.52 39.57 12.60
N SER A 333 9.63 39.42 11.29
CA SER A 333 9.36 40.49 10.31
C SER A 333 7.95 40.47 9.72
N ARG A 334 7.13 39.48 10.07
CA ARG A 334 5.82 39.22 9.44
C ARG A 334 4.67 39.40 10.43
N ASP A 335 4.62 38.54 11.44
CA ASP A 335 3.61 38.54 12.51
C ASP A 335 4.27 38.06 13.82
N PRO A 336 4.87 38.98 14.60
CA PRO A 336 5.60 38.64 15.81
C PRO A 336 4.75 37.92 16.86
N TRP A 337 3.42 38.04 16.79
CA TRP A 337 2.48 37.39 17.71
C TRP A 337 2.43 35.86 17.55
N GLN A 338 3.01 35.30 16.48
CA GLN A 338 3.07 33.86 16.24
C GLN A 338 4.36 33.20 16.75
N ILE A 339 5.33 34.00 17.22
CA ILE A 339 6.60 33.50 17.74
C ILE A 339 6.35 32.70 19.02
N GLY A 340 7.02 31.56 19.12
CA GLY A 340 6.96 30.68 20.27
C GLY A 340 7.50 31.34 21.54
N ILE A 341 6.93 30.95 22.67
CA ILE A 341 7.26 31.49 24.00
C ILE A 341 8.00 30.44 24.79
N ASN A 342 9.14 30.83 25.33
CA ASN A 342 9.87 30.01 26.29
C ASN A 342 9.13 29.95 27.62
N THR A 343 8.95 28.75 28.17
CA THR A 343 8.27 28.50 29.45
C THR A 343 9.19 27.97 30.55
N THR A 344 10.46 27.74 30.24
CA THR A 344 11.43 27.15 31.18
C THR A 344 11.78 28.03 32.38
N TRP A 345 11.48 29.32 32.35
CA TRP A 345 11.75 30.27 33.44
C TRP A 345 10.66 30.30 34.52
N ILE A 346 9.58 29.53 34.36
CA ILE A 346 8.41 29.56 35.23
C ILE A 346 8.64 28.62 36.41
N TYR A 347 8.93 29.18 37.59
CA TYR A 347 9.15 28.43 38.83
C TYR A 347 8.30 28.92 40.01
N THR A 348 7.63 30.06 39.88
CA THR A 348 6.86 30.71 40.96
C THR A 348 5.48 31.13 40.47
N ASP A 349 4.52 31.23 41.39
CA ASP A 349 3.14 31.65 41.07
C ASP A 349 3.09 33.04 40.40
N LYS A 350 4.01 33.94 40.77
CA LYS A 350 4.13 35.26 40.14
C LYS A 350 4.54 35.16 38.67
N GLN A 351 5.53 34.33 38.37
CA GLN A 351 5.99 34.09 36.99
C GLN A 351 4.91 33.39 36.14
N GLU A 352 4.16 32.48 36.75
CA GLU A 352 3.00 31.86 36.10
C GLU A 352 1.93 32.90 35.76
N GLN A 353 1.62 33.83 36.67
CA GLN A 353 0.69 34.94 36.38
C GLN A 353 1.18 35.83 35.24
N GLU A 354 2.46 36.23 35.26
CA GLU A 354 3.09 37.03 34.20
C GLU A 354 3.02 36.30 32.83
N PHE A 355 3.26 34.98 32.82
CA PHE A 355 3.14 34.15 31.62
C PHE A 355 1.70 34.12 31.11
N GLN A 356 0.71 33.90 31.98
CA GLN A 356 -0.71 33.86 31.57
C GLN A 356 -1.18 35.20 31.02
N ASP A 357 -0.77 36.33 31.62
CA ASP A 357 -1.11 37.67 31.13
C ASP A 357 -0.46 37.98 29.77
N MET A 358 0.79 37.54 29.56
CA MET A 358 1.46 37.62 28.26
C MET A 358 0.73 36.78 27.22
N VAL A 359 0.41 35.51 27.50
CA VAL A 359 -0.33 34.62 26.59
C VAL A 359 -1.70 35.21 26.24
N LYS A 360 -2.41 35.77 27.23
CA LYS A 360 -3.70 36.44 27.02
C LYS A 360 -3.56 37.64 26.09
N THR A 361 -2.52 38.45 26.27
CA THR A 361 -2.22 39.59 25.40
C THR A 361 -1.99 39.15 23.97
N ILE A 362 -1.17 38.12 23.76
CA ILE A 362 -0.87 37.58 22.44
C ILE A 362 -2.13 37.01 21.77
N ARG A 363 -2.94 36.25 22.50
CA ARG A 363 -4.21 35.69 22.00
C ARG A 363 -5.21 36.79 21.61
N ASN A 364 -5.28 37.88 22.37
CA ASN A 364 -6.12 39.03 22.04
C ASN A 364 -5.69 39.72 20.73
N GLN A 365 -4.41 39.66 20.38
CA GLN A 365 -3.87 40.15 19.10
C GLN A 365 -4.02 39.13 17.96
N GLY A 366 -4.64 37.96 18.21
CA GLY A 366 -4.82 36.88 17.23
C GLY A 366 -3.65 35.88 17.15
N GLY A 367 -2.63 36.03 18.01
CA GLY A 367 -1.48 35.14 18.07
C GLY A 367 -1.82 33.77 18.69
N ARG A 368 -1.18 32.72 18.17
CA ARG A 368 -1.25 31.35 18.72
C ARG A 368 0.15 30.80 18.97
N PRO A 369 0.88 31.39 19.94
CA PRO A 369 2.29 31.06 20.16
C PRO A 369 2.44 29.61 20.60
N ARG A 370 3.46 28.93 20.06
CA ARG A 370 3.88 27.61 20.53
C ARG A 370 4.65 27.75 21.84
N TYR A 371 4.39 26.88 22.80
CA TYR A 371 5.17 26.86 24.04
C TYR A 371 6.38 25.96 23.86
N ILE A 372 7.57 26.47 24.21
CA ILE A 372 8.82 25.71 24.14
C ILE A 372 9.38 25.51 25.55
N HIS A 373 10.03 24.37 25.73
CA HIS A 373 10.52 23.87 27.03
C HIS A 373 12.05 23.67 27.02
N TYR A 374 12.77 24.47 26.22
CA TYR A 374 14.22 24.44 26.06
C TYR A 374 14.77 25.88 25.98
N GLN A 375 16.07 26.03 26.23
CA GLN A 375 16.84 27.28 26.14
C GLN A 375 18.07 27.12 25.24
N ALA A 376 18.82 28.20 25.03
CA ALA A 376 20.01 28.17 24.17
C ALA A 376 21.08 27.16 24.66
N ASP A 377 21.13 26.89 25.97
CA ASP A 377 22.15 26.02 26.56
C ASP A 377 21.89 24.52 26.34
N ASP A 378 20.63 24.12 26.12
CA ASP A 378 20.21 22.72 26.02
C ASP A 378 19.40 22.36 24.76
N VAL A 379 19.13 23.34 23.88
CA VAL A 379 18.41 23.12 22.63
C VAL A 379 19.13 22.13 21.71
N THR A 380 18.37 21.18 21.17
CA THR A 380 18.85 20.20 20.21
C THR A 380 18.12 20.31 18.87
N LEU A 381 18.64 19.63 17.85
CA LEU A 381 17.96 19.50 16.55
C LEU A 381 16.54 18.92 16.71
N TRP A 382 16.32 18.00 17.65
CA TRP A 382 15.04 17.32 17.82
C TRP A 382 13.94 18.27 18.31
N ASP A 383 14.32 19.31 19.04
CA ASP A 383 13.41 20.30 19.63
C ASP A 383 12.83 21.26 18.59
N ILE A 384 13.58 21.50 17.51
CA ILE A 384 13.20 22.43 16.44
C ILE A 384 12.41 21.74 15.32
N LEU A 385 12.45 20.41 15.22
CA LEU A 385 11.78 19.65 14.17
C LEU A 385 10.25 19.58 14.37
N PRO A 386 9.47 19.34 13.30
CA PRO A 386 8.03 19.13 13.40
C PRO A 386 7.66 18.00 14.37
N GLN A 387 6.53 18.11 15.07
CA GLN A 387 6.11 17.17 16.13
C GLN A 387 6.18 15.67 15.76
N HIS A 388 5.95 15.33 14.50
CA HIS A 388 5.97 13.95 13.99
C HIS A 388 7.17 13.66 13.07
N TYR A 389 8.31 14.31 13.27
CA TYR A 389 9.51 14.16 12.41
C TYR A 389 9.96 12.71 12.24
N HIS A 390 9.87 11.90 13.30
CA HIS A 390 10.33 10.52 13.33
C HIS A 390 9.53 9.58 12.42
N ASN A 391 8.31 9.97 12.03
CA ASN A 391 7.50 9.21 11.07
C ASN A 391 7.37 9.98 9.76
N ASN A 392 7.07 11.27 9.80
CA ASN A 392 6.74 11.99 8.59
C ASN A 392 7.99 12.41 7.80
N TYR A 393 9.10 12.70 8.47
CA TYR A 393 10.23 13.39 7.84
C TYR A 393 11.52 12.54 7.82
N LEU A 394 11.43 11.21 7.75
CA LEU A 394 12.61 10.33 7.85
C LEU A 394 13.69 10.61 6.80
N ILE A 395 13.30 10.95 5.57
CA ILE A 395 14.27 11.25 4.50
C ILE A 395 14.97 12.57 4.81
N ALA A 396 14.21 13.60 5.18
CA ALA A 396 14.76 14.90 5.57
C ALA A 396 15.65 14.78 6.81
N VAL A 397 15.22 14.05 7.84
CA VAL A 397 15.98 13.80 9.05
C VAL A 397 17.27 13.02 8.77
N CYS A 398 17.23 12.00 7.89
CA CYS A 398 18.44 11.30 7.45
C CYS A 398 19.44 12.27 6.79
N ILE A 399 18.95 13.20 5.96
CA ILE A 399 19.76 14.26 5.36
C ILE A 399 20.33 15.17 6.45
N PHE A 400 19.52 15.63 7.41
CA PHE A 400 20.00 16.51 8.49
C PHE A 400 21.06 15.86 9.36
N LEU A 401 20.99 14.55 9.59
CA LEU A 401 21.96 13.86 10.45
C LEU A 401 23.26 13.52 9.72
N PHE A 402 23.19 13.14 8.44
CA PHE A 402 24.32 12.52 7.74
C PHE A 402 24.76 13.25 6.46
N GLY A 403 24.04 14.29 6.05
CA GLY A 403 24.26 15.01 4.81
C GLY A 403 23.46 14.48 3.62
N TRP A 404 23.51 15.21 2.51
CA TRP A 404 22.75 14.86 1.30
C TRP A 404 23.16 13.54 0.66
N LEU A 405 24.44 13.16 0.68
CA LEU A 405 24.90 11.94 0.01
C LEU A 405 24.25 10.67 0.59
N PRO A 406 24.26 10.43 1.91
CA PRO A 406 23.48 9.34 2.51
C PRO A 406 21.97 9.44 2.23
N GLY A 407 21.40 10.64 2.25
CA GLY A 407 19.99 10.85 1.90
C GLY A 407 19.66 10.46 0.45
N LEU A 408 20.52 10.79 -0.51
CA LEU A 408 20.39 10.39 -1.91
C LEU A 408 20.52 8.88 -2.08
N VAL A 409 21.39 8.22 -1.30
CA VAL A 409 21.49 6.75 -1.28
C VAL A 409 20.17 6.13 -0.78
N LEU A 410 19.57 6.68 0.27
CA LEU A 410 18.27 6.23 0.78
C LEU A 410 17.16 6.39 -0.27
N ILE A 411 17.06 7.58 -0.90
CA ILE A 411 16.10 7.85 -1.98
C ILE A 411 16.34 6.88 -3.16
N GLY A 412 17.58 6.63 -3.53
CA GLY A 412 17.97 5.68 -4.57
C GLY A 412 17.55 4.24 -4.24
N ALA A 413 17.72 3.80 -2.99
CA ALA A 413 17.29 2.49 -2.52
C ALA A 413 15.76 2.32 -2.59
N ILE A 414 15.01 3.36 -2.22
CA ILE A 414 13.55 3.39 -2.34
C ILE A 414 13.13 3.33 -3.83
N GLY A 415 13.78 4.12 -4.70
CA GLY A 415 13.54 4.09 -6.14
C GLY A 415 13.85 2.72 -6.76
N LEU A 416 14.95 2.09 -6.34
CA LEU A 416 15.33 0.75 -6.76
C LEU A 416 14.29 -0.30 -6.33
N PHE A 417 13.77 -0.20 -5.10
CA PHE A 417 12.68 -1.08 -4.63
C PHE A 417 11.46 -1.01 -5.56
N TYR A 418 10.97 0.19 -5.87
CA TYR A 418 9.81 0.34 -6.77
C TYR A 418 10.12 -0.15 -8.19
N TRP A 419 11.31 0.12 -8.71
CA TRP A 419 11.73 -0.39 -10.02
C TRP A 419 11.74 -1.92 -10.06
N ILE A 420 12.31 -2.58 -9.05
CA ILE A 420 12.30 -4.05 -8.93
C ILE A 420 10.86 -4.56 -8.79
N LEU A 421 10.05 -3.95 -7.92
CA LEU A 421 8.65 -4.31 -7.68
C LEU A 421 7.86 -4.32 -8.99
N PHE A 422 7.86 -3.22 -9.74
CA PHE A 422 7.13 -3.13 -10.99
C PHE A 422 7.74 -4.00 -12.10
N SER A 423 9.05 -4.26 -12.07
CA SER A 423 9.68 -5.22 -12.98
C SER A 423 9.16 -6.65 -12.78
N TYR A 424 8.92 -7.06 -11.53
CA TYR A 424 8.29 -8.34 -11.22
C TYR A 424 6.81 -8.36 -11.60
N ILE A 425 6.05 -7.31 -11.27
CA ILE A 425 4.62 -7.20 -11.65
C ILE A 425 4.43 -7.35 -13.17
N ARG A 426 5.32 -6.73 -13.96
CA ARG A 426 5.27 -6.77 -15.43
C ARG A 426 5.54 -8.15 -16.03
N ARG A 427 6.13 -9.07 -15.27
CA ARG A 427 6.39 -10.46 -15.68
C ARG A 427 5.23 -11.42 -15.37
N ILE A 428 4.19 -10.96 -14.65
CA ILE A 428 3.02 -11.77 -14.31
C ILE A 428 2.14 -11.92 -15.56
N HIS A 429 1.94 -13.15 -16.03
CA HIS A 429 1.19 -13.49 -17.23
C HIS A 429 -0.32 -13.46 -16.99
N GLY A 430 -0.81 -13.97 -15.85
CA GLY A 430 -2.22 -13.99 -15.47
C GLY A 430 -2.82 -12.58 -15.43
N ASN A 431 -3.98 -12.39 -16.07
CA ASN A 431 -4.64 -11.09 -16.15
C ASN A 431 -5.11 -10.62 -14.77
N LEU A 432 -5.71 -11.50 -13.96
CA LEU A 432 -6.14 -11.15 -12.61
C LEU A 432 -4.95 -10.92 -11.68
N ALA A 433 -4.01 -11.88 -11.65
CA ALA A 433 -2.81 -11.80 -10.81
C ALA A 433 -2.03 -10.51 -11.07
N SER A 434 -1.80 -10.18 -12.35
CA SER A 434 -1.07 -8.97 -12.73
C SER A 434 -1.85 -7.70 -12.40
N SER A 435 -3.17 -7.68 -12.61
CA SER A 435 -4.01 -6.51 -12.26
C SER A 435 -4.03 -6.26 -10.75
N LEU A 436 -4.20 -7.33 -9.95
CA LEU A 436 -4.17 -7.25 -8.49
C LEU A 436 -2.81 -6.75 -8.00
N ALA A 437 -1.72 -7.37 -8.47
CA ALA A 437 -0.37 -7.00 -8.09
C ALA A 437 -0.05 -5.54 -8.49
N PHE A 438 -0.46 -5.13 -9.70
CA PHE A 438 -0.30 -3.76 -10.17
C PHE A 438 -1.06 -2.76 -9.29
N SER A 439 -2.29 -3.09 -8.90
CA SER A 439 -3.10 -2.24 -8.02
C SER A 439 -2.49 -2.05 -6.63
N CYS A 440 -2.00 -3.14 -6.01
CA CYS A 440 -1.26 -3.07 -4.76
C CYS A 440 0.04 -2.28 -4.90
N GLY A 441 0.79 -2.50 -5.98
CA GLY A 441 2.02 -1.76 -6.29
C GLY A 441 1.77 -0.27 -6.48
N GLN A 442 0.67 0.13 -7.12
CA GLN A 442 0.29 1.55 -7.25
C GLN A 442 -0.04 2.20 -5.90
N CYS A 443 -0.78 1.51 -5.01
CA CYS A 443 -1.04 2.02 -3.66
C CYS A 443 0.26 2.27 -2.88
N LEU A 444 1.22 1.34 -2.96
CA LEU A 444 2.53 1.50 -2.33
C LEU A 444 3.32 2.65 -2.98
N LEU A 445 3.30 2.77 -4.31
CA LEU A 445 4.02 3.79 -5.05
C LEU A 445 3.56 5.20 -4.67
N TRP A 446 2.26 5.45 -4.74
CA TRP A 446 1.73 6.80 -4.50
C TRP A 446 1.89 7.23 -3.04
N GLN A 447 1.81 6.30 -2.08
CA GLN A 447 2.24 6.58 -0.70
C GLN A 447 3.70 7.05 -0.64
N GLY A 448 4.62 6.34 -1.30
CA GLY A 448 6.03 6.73 -1.36
C GLY A 448 6.26 8.07 -2.06
N VAL A 449 5.54 8.37 -3.15
CA VAL A 449 5.66 9.64 -3.87
C VAL A 449 5.20 10.81 -3.01
N PHE A 450 4.01 10.73 -2.40
CA PHE A 450 3.52 11.80 -1.52
C PHE A 450 4.39 11.94 -0.26
N TYR A 451 4.93 10.84 0.27
CA TYR A 451 5.88 10.88 1.39
C TYR A 451 7.16 11.64 1.02
N LEU A 452 7.72 11.33 -0.16
CA LEU A 452 8.92 11.99 -0.67
C LEU A 452 8.68 13.49 -0.85
N LEU A 453 7.56 13.88 -1.46
CA LEU A 453 7.20 15.29 -1.65
C LEU A 453 7.06 16.03 -0.32
N GLY A 454 6.41 15.41 0.67
CA GLY A 454 6.29 15.98 2.02
C GLY A 454 7.66 16.19 2.68
N ASN A 455 8.62 15.28 2.47
CA ASN A 455 9.99 15.42 2.98
C ASN A 455 10.77 16.58 2.34
N PHE A 456 10.30 17.13 1.22
CA PHE A 456 10.82 18.34 0.60
C PHE A 456 9.90 19.56 0.82
N GLY A 457 9.00 19.49 1.81
CA GLY A 457 8.12 20.58 2.21
C GLY A 457 6.83 20.73 1.39
N TYR A 458 6.55 19.79 0.49
CA TYR A 458 5.31 19.75 -0.30
C TYR A 458 4.36 18.68 0.24
N GLN A 459 3.80 18.92 1.42
CA GLN A 459 2.82 18.03 2.04
C GLN A 459 1.42 18.28 1.48
N TYR A 460 0.79 17.26 0.90
CA TYR A 460 -0.63 17.30 0.54
C TYR A 460 -1.47 16.76 1.70
N ALA A 461 -2.30 17.62 2.29
CA ALA A 461 -3.18 17.28 3.41
C ALA A 461 -2.42 16.56 4.55
N LEU A 462 -2.66 15.27 4.78
CA LEU A 462 -1.98 14.47 5.80
C LEU A 462 -0.76 13.74 5.22
N PHE A 463 0.26 13.54 6.04
CA PHE A 463 1.42 12.73 5.65
C PHE A 463 1.02 11.26 5.45
N PRO A 464 1.34 10.64 4.30
CA PRO A 464 1.23 9.18 4.15
C PRO A 464 2.36 8.49 4.93
N ASN A 465 2.37 7.16 4.92
CA ASN A 465 3.49 6.38 5.45
C ASN A 465 4.44 5.99 4.31
N LEU A 466 5.75 6.01 4.56
CA LEU A 466 6.72 5.42 3.66
C LEU A 466 6.70 3.90 3.84
N PRO A 467 6.23 3.11 2.84
CA PRO A 467 6.11 1.68 3.02
C PRO A 467 7.45 1.05 3.38
N LEU A 468 7.43 0.08 4.30
CA LEU A 468 8.58 -0.66 4.85
C LEU A 468 9.48 0.11 5.82
N ILE A 469 9.50 1.45 5.78
CA ILE A 469 10.48 2.26 6.53
C ILE A 469 9.83 3.16 7.59
N SER A 470 8.78 3.89 7.23
CA SER A 470 8.03 4.75 8.15
C SER A 470 6.69 4.11 8.45
N GLU A 471 6.73 3.09 9.28
CA GLU A 471 5.56 2.30 9.57
C GLU A 471 4.96 2.64 10.94
N GLY A 472 3.72 2.22 11.13
CA GLY A 472 2.99 2.32 12.37
C GLY A 472 2.08 1.11 12.49
N GLN A 473 1.33 1.00 13.59
CA GLN A 473 0.57 -0.21 13.92
C GLN A 473 -0.34 -0.71 12.79
N LEU A 474 -1.13 0.19 12.17
CA LEU A 474 -2.05 -0.16 11.09
C LEU A 474 -1.41 -0.07 9.70
N SER A 475 -0.53 0.91 9.46
CA SER A 475 0.12 1.09 8.16
C SER A 475 1.01 -0.10 7.81
N ILE A 476 1.72 -0.67 8.78
CA ILE A 476 2.59 -1.81 8.50
C ILE A 476 1.77 -3.01 8.04
N LEU A 477 0.66 -3.29 8.71
CA LEU A 477 -0.18 -4.43 8.39
C LEU A 477 -0.76 -4.29 6.99
N LEU A 478 -1.23 -3.08 6.64
CA LEU A 478 -1.71 -2.81 5.30
C LEU A 478 -0.60 -2.96 4.26
N ASN A 479 0.53 -2.29 4.43
CA ASN A 479 1.61 -2.28 3.45
C ASN A 479 2.20 -3.68 3.25
N MET A 480 2.31 -4.47 4.33
CA MET A 480 2.74 -5.87 4.27
C MET A 480 1.71 -6.77 3.60
N LEU A 481 0.41 -6.54 3.81
CA LEU A 481 -0.66 -7.24 3.09
C LEU A 481 -0.61 -6.92 1.59
N LEU A 482 -0.50 -5.64 1.21
CA LEU A 482 -0.43 -5.22 -0.19
C LEU A 482 0.80 -5.81 -0.89
N LEU A 483 1.98 -5.68 -0.28
CA LEU A 483 3.23 -6.22 -0.81
C LEU A 483 3.21 -7.76 -0.86
N GLY A 484 2.67 -8.40 0.17
CA GLY A 484 2.52 -9.84 0.22
C GLY A 484 1.57 -10.37 -0.85
N LEU A 485 0.50 -9.65 -1.18
CA LEU A 485 -0.35 -9.96 -2.34
C LEU A 485 0.43 -9.85 -3.66
N VAL A 486 1.35 -8.89 -3.82
CA VAL A 486 2.23 -8.81 -5.00
C VAL A 486 3.15 -10.04 -5.07
N PHE A 487 3.81 -10.40 -3.97
CA PHE A 487 4.64 -11.60 -3.88
C PHE A 487 3.84 -12.86 -4.22
N SER A 488 2.63 -12.99 -3.67
CA SER A 488 1.78 -14.15 -3.87
C SER A 488 1.25 -14.25 -5.29
N ALA A 489 0.83 -13.13 -5.89
CA ALA A 489 0.39 -13.10 -7.28
C ALA A 489 1.52 -13.52 -8.23
N TYR A 490 2.75 -13.05 -8.02
CA TYR A 490 3.91 -13.48 -8.81
C TYR A 490 4.24 -14.96 -8.58
N ARG A 491 4.24 -15.40 -7.31
CA ARG A 491 4.56 -16.76 -6.89
C ARG A 491 3.66 -17.82 -7.54
N TYR A 492 2.37 -17.53 -7.65
CA TYR A 492 1.34 -18.49 -8.09
C TYR A 492 0.84 -18.27 -9.52
N ASP A 493 1.46 -17.36 -10.27
CA ASP A 493 1.01 -16.95 -11.61
C ASP A 493 0.80 -18.11 -12.59
N HIS A 494 1.72 -19.09 -12.59
CA HIS A 494 1.70 -20.22 -13.52
C HIS A 494 0.90 -21.45 -13.02
N VAL A 495 0.42 -21.43 -11.78
CA VAL A 495 -0.15 -22.63 -11.14
C VAL A 495 -1.60 -22.46 -10.70
N ILE A 496 -2.15 -21.26 -10.80
CA ILE A 496 -3.53 -20.96 -10.42
C ILE A 496 -4.29 -20.44 -11.62
N GLU A 497 -5.34 -21.17 -11.99
CA GLU A 497 -6.26 -20.74 -13.03
C GLU A 497 -7.10 -19.53 -12.61
N GLU A 498 -7.46 -18.71 -13.60
CA GLU A 498 -8.27 -17.54 -13.37
C GLU A 498 -9.70 -17.92 -12.93
N PRO A 499 -10.33 -17.14 -12.04
CA PRO A 499 -11.62 -17.48 -11.42
C PRO A 499 -12.81 -17.65 -12.37
N VAL A 500 -12.66 -17.25 -13.64
CA VAL A 500 -13.67 -17.48 -14.69
C VAL A 500 -13.57 -18.90 -15.26
N ASN A 501 -12.40 -19.52 -15.18
CA ASN A 501 -12.15 -20.89 -15.62
C ASN A 501 -12.10 -21.88 -14.43
N TYR A 502 -11.97 -21.37 -13.20
CA TYR A 502 -11.88 -22.18 -11.97
C TYR A 502 -13.04 -23.17 -11.83
N ARG A 503 -12.75 -24.45 -12.08
CA ARG A 503 -13.56 -25.58 -11.62
C ARG A 503 -13.08 -25.96 -10.23
N PRO A 504 -13.94 -25.95 -9.19
CA PRO A 504 -13.53 -26.41 -7.88
C PRO A 504 -13.09 -27.86 -7.98
N ILE A 505 -11.85 -28.16 -7.59
CA ILE A 505 -11.38 -29.53 -7.39
C ILE A 505 -12.21 -30.06 -6.22
N THR A 506 -13.27 -30.80 -6.53
CA THR A 506 -13.97 -31.62 -5.55
C THR A 506 -13.06 -32.79 -5.23
N SER A 507 -12.42 -32.75 -4.06
CA SER A 507 -11.90 -33.97 -3.46
C SER A 507 -13.09 -34.91 -3.26
N GLY A 508 -13.19 -35.93 -4.11
CA GLY A 508 -14.08 -37.07 -3.89
C GLY A 508 -13.68 -37.84 -2.65
#